data_AF-A0A4Q3TTX5-F1
#
_entry.id   AF-A0A4Q3TTX5-F1
#
_cell.length_a   1.000
_cell.length_b   1.000
_cell.length_c   1.000
_cell.angle_alpha   90.00
_cell.angle_beta   90.00
_cell.angle_gamma   90.00
#
_symmetry.space_group_name_H-M   'P 1'
#
loop_
_entity.id
_entity.type
_entity.pdbx_description
1 polymer ?
#
loop_
_entity_poly.entity_id
_entity_poly.type
_entity_poly.pdbx_seq_one_letter_code
_entity_poly.pdbx_strand_id
1 'polypeptide(L)'
;KLVGKVGSAFTATATQHGGQETTLIGVIQTLLHHGMLVAGLPYAWQGQMTLDEISGGSPYGATTITAGDGSRMPSTNELDGARFQGRYVAETAKKLVG
;
A
#
# COMPACT_ATOMS: atom_id res chain seq x y z
N LYS A 1 13.96 18.98 3.00
CA LYS A 1 13.14 19.07 1.77
C LYS A 1 11.91 18.13 1.77
N LEU A 2 11.80 17.13 2.66
CA LEU A 2 10.65 16.19 2.71
C LEU A 2 9.67 16.38 3.88
N VAL A 3 10.06 17.13 4.91
CA VAL A 3 9.20 17.44 6.06
C VAL A 3 7.84 17.97 5.60
N GLY A 4 6.76 17.40 6.11
CA GLY A 4 5.38 17.77 5.80
C GLY A 4 4.81 17.23 4.48
N LYS A 5 5.62 16.54 3.65
CA LYS A 5 5.12 15.90 2.42
C LYS A 5 4.43 14.57 2.74
N VAL A 6 3.45 14.19 1.93
CA VAL A 6 2.79 12.88 2.04
C VAL A 6 3.74 11.78 1.56
N GLY A 7 3.91 10.75 2.37
CA GLY A 7 4.65 9.53 2.06
C GLY A 7 3.72 8.32 2.03
N SER A 8 3.95 7.41 1.10
CA SER A 8 3.17 6.19 0.95
C SER A 8 4.04 5.09 0.35
N ALA A 9 3.65 3.84 0.54
CA ALA A 9 4.38 2.68 0.04
C ALA A 9 3.42 1.60 -0.45
N PHE A 10 3.92 0.75 -1.35
CA PHE A 10 3.28 -0.47 -1.83
C PHE A 10 4.37 -1.55 -1.97
N THR A 11 3.99 -2.83 -1.95
CA THR A 11 4.97 -3.93 -2.05
C THR A 11 4.43 -5.14 -2.82
N ALA A 12 5.31 -6.11 -3.08
CA ALA A 12 4.98 -7.40 -3.67
C ALA A 12 5.74 -8.50 -2.92
N THR A 13 5.11 -9.66 -2.71
CA THR A 13 5.77 -10.82 -2.08
C THR A 13 5.45 -12.11 -2.82
N ALA A 14 6.36 -13.08 -2.74
CA ALA A 14 6.15 -14.40 -3.34
C ALA A 14 5.05 -15.21 -2.65
N THR A 15 4.92 -15.08 -1.33
CA THR A 15 3.97 -15.85 -0.49
C THR A 15 3.00 -14.92 0.25
N GLN A 16 1.85 -15.45 0.67
CA GLN A 16 0.74 -14.68 1.26
C GLN A 16 1.14 -13.87 2.50
N HIS A 17 2.06 -14.36 3.33
CA HIS A 17 2.45 -13.68 4.58
C HIS A 17 3.96 -13.41 4.67
N GLY A 18 4.70 -13.61 3.57
CA GLY A 18 6.15 -13.44 3.50
C GLY A 18 6.60 -11.99 3.38
N GLY A 19 6.12 -11.11 4.28
CA GLY A 19 6.52 -9.70 4.33
C GLY A 19 5.53 -8.70 3.75
N GLN A 20 4.29 -9.11 3.46
CA GLN A 20 3.25 -8.22 2.93
C GLN A 20 3.09 -6.94 3.77
N GLU A 21 3.12 -7.11 5.09
CA GLU A 21 2.95 -6.02 6.05
C GLU A 21 4.30 -5.47 6.54
N THR A 22 5.22 -6.36 6.92
CA THR A 22 6.46 -5.95 7.58
C THR A 22 7.41 -5.17 6.68
N THR A 23 7.41 -5.44 5.36
CA THR A 23 8.14 -4.60 4.39
C THR A 23 7.61 -3.17 4.39
N LEU A 24 6.28 -2.99 4.41
CA LEU A 24 5.67 -1.66 4.45
C LEU A 24 5.97 -0.94 5.77
N ILE A 25 5.86 -1.63 6.91
CA ILE A 25 6.20 -1.09 8.23
C ILE A 25 7.66 -0.59 8.25
N GLY A 26 8.60 -1.35 7.69
CA GLY A 26 10.01 -0.94 7.58
C GLY A 26 10.20 0.31 6.71
N VAL A 27 9.49 0.43 5.58
CA VAL A 27 9.52 1.64 4.75
C VAL A 27 8.93 2.84 5.49
N ILE A 28 7.80 2.65 6.19
CA ILE A 28 7.13 3.69 6.97
C ILE A 28 8.06 4.31 8.00
N GLN A 29 8.88 3.52 8.70
CA GLN A 29 9.89 4.04 9.63
C GLN A 29 10.83 5.05 8.96
N THR A 30 11.29 4.74 7.74
CA THR A 30 12.16 5.62 6.97
C THR A 30 11.43 6.91 6.53
N LEU A 31 10.16 6.82 6.16
CA LEU A 31 9.33 7.98 5.81
C LEU A 31 9.17 8.93 7.02
N LEU A 32 8.96 8.36 8.20
CA LEU A 32 8.86 9.11 9.46
C LEU A 32 10.17 9.82 9.80
N HIS A 33 11.32 9.16 9.62
CA HIS A 33 12.64 9.81 9.79
C HIS A 33 12.84 11.03 8.88
N HIS A 34 12.21 11.04 7.70
CA HIS A 34 12.23 12.19 6.78
C HIS A 34 11.18 13.27 7.09
N GLY A 35 10.39 13.08 8.16
CA GLY A 35 9.33 14.01 8.58
C GLY A 35 8.10 14.00 7.69
N MET A 36 7.84 12.90 6.98
CA MET A 36 6.71 12.76 6.07
C MET A 36 5.42 12.39 6.82
N LEU A 37 4.28 12.80 6.27
CA LEU A 37 2.95 12.38 6.72
C LEU A 37 2.56 11.09 6.00
N VAL A 38 2.38 10.00 6.75
CA VAL A 38 2.19 8.66 6.16
C VAL A 38 0.73 8.42 5.78
N ALA A 39 0.49 7.99 4.55
CA ALA A 39 -0.81 7.58 4.03
C ALA A 39 -0.75 6.12 3.55
N GLY A 40 -1.48 5.23 4.21
CA GLY A 40 -1.61 3.81 3.83
C GLY A 40 -2.79 3.54 2.89
N LEU A 41 -3.39 2.35 3.00
CA LEU A 41 -4.63 1.96 2.31
C LEU A 41 -5.76 1.83 3.34
N PRO A 42 -6.58 2.87 3.57
CA PRO A 42 -7.66 2.82 4.56
C PRO A 42 -8.67 1.69 4.28
N TYR A 43 -9.25 1.10 5.33
CA TYR A 43 -10.37 0.14 5.20
C TYR A 43 -11.63 0.72 4.55
N ALA A 44 -11.68 2.05 4.30
CA ALA A 44 -12.66 2.63 3.39
C ALA A 44 -12.64 1.97 1.99
N TRP A 45 -11.47 1.45 1.56
CA TRP A 45 -11.40 0.46 0.48
C TRP A 45 -11.72 -0.94 1.03
N GLN A 46 -12.94 -1.41 0.73
CA GLN A 46 -13.48 -2.67 1.24
C GLN A 46 -12.82 -3.92 0.63
N GLY A 47 -12.13 -3.79 -0.52
CA GLY A 47 -11.44 -4.91 -1.16
C GLY A 47 -10.36 -5.57 -0.29
N GLN A 48 -9.89 -4.90 0.77
CA GLN A 48 -8.98 -5.50 1.77
C GLN A 48 -9.63 -6.61 2.61
N MET A 49 -10.97 -6.66 2.68
CA MET A 49 -11.71 -7.60 3.52
C MET A 49 -12.33 -8.73 2.69
N THR A 50 -11.93 -8.88 1.43
CA THR A 50 -12.39 -10.00 0.60
C THR A 50 -11.92 -11.33 1.18
N LEU A 51 -12.77 -12.34 1.09
CA LEU A 51 -12.47 -13.72 1.48
C LEU A 51 -12.63 -14.72 0.32
N ASP A 52 -12.99 -14.22 -0.87
CA ASP A 52 -13.33 -15.05 -2.03
C ASP A 52 -12.11 -15.45 -2.87
N GLU A 53 -11.01 -14.70 -2.75
CA GLU A 53 -9.77 -14.95 -3.50
C GLU A 53 -8.51 -14.70 -2.65
N ILE A 54 -7.41 -15.32 -3.05
CA ILE A 54 -6.09 -14.93 -2.53
C ILE A 54 -5.79 -13.53 -3.07
N SER A 55 -5.77 -12.56 -2.17
CA SER A 55 -5.50 -11.16 -2.46
C SER A 55 -4.42 -10.61 -1.53
N GLY A 56 -3.53 -9.79 -2.09
CA GLY A 56 -2.77 -8.80 -1.34
C GLY A 56 -3.66 -7.65 -0.85
N GLY A 57 -3.04 -6.70 -0.18
CA GLY A 57 -3.68 -5.60 0.52
C GLY A 57 -3.35 -5.61 2.01
N SER A 58 -3.03 -4.44 2.55
CA SER A 58 -2.78 -4.22 3.96
C SER A 58 -3.15 -2.77 4.30
N PRO A 59 -3.60 -2.46 5.53
CA PRO A 59 -3.85 -1.07 5.92
C PRO A 59 -2.60 -0.18 5.81
N TYR A 60 -1.39 -0.77 5.81
CA TYR A 60 -0.12 -0.06 5.64
C TYR A 60 0.14 0.38 4.20
N GLY A 61 -0.53 -0.22 3.20
CA GLY A 61 -0.36 0.05 1.78
C GLY A 61 -0.84 -1.11 0.89
N ALA A 62 -1.09 -0.83 -0.38
CA ALA A 62 -1.49 -1.82 -1.36
C ALA A 62 -0.36 -2.81 -1.60
N THR A 63 -0.74 -4.07 -1.83
CA THR A 63 0.24 -5.11 -2.11
C THR A 63 -0.27 -6.12 -3.15
N THR A 64 0.65 -6.93 -3.68
CA THR A 64 0.33 -8.04 -4.59
C THR A 64 1.12 -9.29 -4.19
N ILE A 65 0.63 -10.46 -4.62
CA ILE A 65 1.31 -11.76 -4.45
C ILE A 65 1.81 -12.24 -5.82
N THR A 66 3.07 -12.64 -5.92
CA THR A 66 3.70 -13.00 -7.21
C THR A 66 3.82 -14.51 -7.45
N ALA A 67 3.43 -15.34 -6.48
CA ALA A 67 3.81 -16.75 -6.41
C ALA A 67 5.33 -16.96 -6.27
N GLY A 68 5.74 -18.18 -5.90
CA GLY A 68 7.15 -18.53 -5.65
C GLY A 68 8.06 -18.38 -6.87
N ASP A 69 7.50 -18.53 -8.07
CA ASP A 69 8.20 -18.42 -9.36
C ASP A 69 7.99 -17.06 -10.05
N GLY A 70 7.22 -16.15 -9.44
CA GLY A 70 6.90 -14.84 -10.03
C GLY A 70 5.82 -14.86 -11.11
N SER A 71 5.15 -15.98 -11.36
CA SER A 71 4.18 -16.13 -12.46
C SER A 71 2.83 -15.45 -12.22
N ARG A 72 2.43 -15.21 -10.96
CA ARG A 72 1.15 -14.56 -10.63
C ARG A 72 1.28 -13.06 -10.83
N MET A 73 0.41 -12.51 -11.68
CA MET A 73 0.25 -11.06 -11.85
C MET A 73 -0.79 -10.50 -10.85
N PRO A 74 -0.76 -9.19 -10.57
CA PRO A 74 -1.75 -8.57 -9.70
C PRO A 74 -3.20 -8.84 -10.16
N SER A 75 -4.06 -9.24 -9.22
CA SER A 75 -5.50 -9.40 -9.47
C SER A 75 -6.19 -8.05 -9.67
N THR A 76 -7.43 -8.08 -10.18
CA THR A 76 -8.24 -6.87 -10.31
C THR A 76 -8.42 -6.18 -8.95
N ASN A 77 -8.66 -6.93 -7.88
CA ASN A 77 -8.83 -6.38 -6.53
C ASN A 77 -7.56 -5.66 -6.03
N GLU A 78 -6.39 -6.26 -6.27
CA GLU A 78 -5.09 -5.67 -5.91
C GLU A 78 -4.81 -4.39 -6.70
N LEU A 79 -5.10 -4.38 -8.00
CA LEU A 79 -4.96 -3.20 -8.85
C LEU A 79 -5.92 -2.07 -8.44
N ASP A 80 -7.15 -2.40 -8.09
CA ASP A 80 -8.15 -1.42 -7.64
C ASP A 80 -7.77 -0.84 -6.27
N GLY A 81 -7.22 -1.64 -5.36
CA GLY A 81 -6.63 -1.17 -4.11
C GLY A 81 -5.46 -0.20 -4.34
N ALA A 82 -4.56 -0.51 -5.27
CA ALA A 82 -3.47 0.39 -5.64
C ALA A 82 -3.97 1.72 -6.25
N ARG A 83 -5.00 1.68 -7.10
CA ARG A 83 -5.64 2.89 -7.65
C ARG A 83 -6.31 3.72 -6.56
N PHE A 84 -6.99 3.08 -5.60
CA PHE A 84 -7.58 3.75 -4.46
C PHE A 84 -6.50 4.45 -3.63
N GLN A 85 -5.42 3.75 -3.28
CA GLN A 85 -4.31 4.34 -2.52
C GLN A 85 -3.68 5.53 -3.25
N GLY A 86 -3.41 5.39 -4.55
CA GLY A 86 -2.85 6.48 -5.35
C GLY A 86 -3.72 7.74 -5.33
N ARG A 87 -5.04 7.57 -5.48
CA ARG A 87 -6.02 8.67 -5.35
C ARG A 87 -6.00 9.27 -3.96
N TYR A 88 -6.06 8.43 -2.91
CA TYR A 88 -6.04 8.87 -1.52
C TYR A 88 -4.80 9.70 -1.18
N VAL A 89 -3.63 9.25 -1.63
CA VAL A 89 -2.36 9.97 -1.48
C VAL A 89 -2.40 11.32 -2.21
N ALA A 90 -2.82 11.33 -3.48
CA ALA A 90 -2.87 12.55 -4.28
C ALA A 90 -3.84 13.60 -3.71
N GLU A 91 -5.03 13.16 -3.30
CA GLU A 91 -6.04 14.04 -2.69
C GLU A 91 -5.58 14.56 -1.32
N THR A 92 -4.92 13.73 -0.50
CA THR A 92 -4.33 14.15 0.77
C THR A 92 -3.23 15.19 0.55
N ALA A 93 -2.34 14.94 -0.41
CA ALA A 93 -1.27 15.89 -0.75
C ALA A 93 -1.85 17.22 -1.25
N LYS A 94 -2.88 17.19 -2.11
CA LYS A 94 -3.56 18.40 -2.60
C LYS A 94 -4.14 19.23 -1.45
N LYS A 95 -4.78 18.60 -0.47
CA LYS A 95 -5.35 19.30 0.70
C LYS A 95 -4.29 19.98 1.59
N LEU A 96 -3.06 19.48 1.59
CA LEU A 96 -1.96 20.04 2.37
C LEU A 96 -1.23 21.20 1.67
N VAL A 97 -1.32 21.28 0.34
CA VAL A 97 -0.59 22.29 -0.45
C VAL A 97 -1.38 23.59 -0.62
N GLY A 98 -2.71 23.56 -0.49
CA GLY A 98 -3.56 24.75 -0.67
C GLY A 98 -3.69 25.13 -2.14
#